data_AF-D5UCK4-F1
#
_entry.id   AF-D5UCK4-F1
#
_cell.length_a   1.000
_cell.length_b   1.000
_cell.length_c   1.000
_cell.angle_alpha   90.00
_cell.angle_beta   90.00
_cell.angle_gamma   90.00
#
_symmetry.space_group_name_H-M   'P 1'
#
loop_
_entity.id
_entity.type
_entity.pdbx_description
1 polymer ?
#
loop_
_entity_poly.entity_id
_entity_poly.type
_entity_poly.pdbx_seq_one_letter_code
_entity_poly.pdbx_strand_id
1 'polypeptide(L)'
;MANIDVSYQEMRDAATRLTAGQDEITTRLGELRSFIEQLVSSGFVTDQASVAFGESYRQFTQGATDTVAALTSLGEYLRAAAATLEDADAQLAAGLRR
;
A
#
# COMPACT_ATOMS: atom_id res chain seq x y z
N MET A 1 7.15 23.13 -15.58
CA MET A 1 5.70 23.26 -15.39
C MET A 1 5.15 21.84 -15.50
N ALA A 2 4.67 21.26 -14.40
CA ALA A 2 4.07 19.94 -14.43
C ALA A 2 2.71 20.07 -15.11
N ASN A 3 2.67 19.83 -16.42
CA ASN A 3 1.41 19.68 -17.12
C ASN A 3 0.72 18.48 -16.48
N ILE A 4 -0.40 18.76 -15.82
CA ILE A 4 -1.36 17.78 -15.37
C ILE A 4 -2.05 17.26 -16.64
N ASP A 5 -1.32 16.49 -17.43
CA ASP A 5 -1.85 15.59 -18.46
C ASP A 5 -2.06 14.20 -17.84
N VAL A 6 -2.38 14.13 -16.53
CA VAL A 6 -2.73 12.86 -15.91
C VAL A 6 -4.13 12.49 -16.40
N SER A 7 -4.18 11.62 -17.39
CA SER A 7 -5.41 11.01 -17.87
C SER A 7 -6.10 10.22 -16.74
N TYR A 8 -7.42 10.05 -16.82
CA TYR A 8 -8.15 9.19 -15.88
C TYR A 8 -7.55 7.78 -15.82
N GLN A 9 -7.02 7.32 -16.95
CA GLN A 9 -6.35 6.03 -17.05
C GLN A 9 -5.07 5.99 -16.20
N GLU A 10 -4.22 7.02 -16.28
CA GLU A 10 -3.01 7.09 -15.46
C GLU A 10 -3.31 7.14 -13.96
N MET A 11 -4.39 7.82 -13.55
CA MET A 11 -4.83 7.80 -12.15
C MET A 11 -5.24 6.39 -11.70
N ARG A 12 -5.99 5.66 -12.53
CA ARG A 12 -6.40 4.27 -12.25
C ARG A 12 -5.22 3.31 -12.26
N ASP A 13 -4.26 3.50 -13.17
CA ASP A 13 -3.03 2.73 -13.24
C ASP A 13 -2.16 2.95 -12.01
N ALA A 14 -1.99 4.22 -11.58
CA ALA A 14 -1.30 4.56 -10.35
C ALA A 14 -1.98 3.95 -9.11
N ALA A 15 -3.31 4.01 -9.02
CA ALA A 15 -4.05 3.37 -7.94
C ALA A 15 -3.83 1.85 -7.87
N THR A 16 -3.81 1.19 -9.04
CA THR A 16 -3.56 -0.25 -9.17
C THR A 16 -2.14 -0.59 -8.72
N ARG A 17 -1.14 0.19 -9.14
CA ARG A 17 0.25 0.02 -8.71
C ARG A 17 0.43 0.21 -7.20
N LEU A 18 -0.25 1.18 -6.59
CA LEU A 18 -0.20 1.39 -5.14
C LEU A 18 -0.79 0.20 -4.38
N THR A 19 -1.92 -0.33 -4.84
CA THR A 19 -2.55 -1.51 -4.22
C THR A 19 -1.64 -2.74 -4.35
N ALA A 20 -1.12 -3.01 -5.55
CA ALA A 20 -0.21 -4.12 -5.79
C ALA A 20 1.08 -4.01 -4.95
N GLY A 21 1.67 -2.82 -4.86
CA GLY A 21 2.85 -2.57 -4.04
C GLY A 21 2.59 -2.79 -2.55
N GLN A 22 1.42 -2.43 -2.04
CA GLN A 22 1.03 -2.72 -0.66
C GLN A 22 0.93 -4.22 -0.40
N ASP A 23 0.31 -4.97 -1.30
CA ASP A 23 0.21 -6.43 -1.20
C ASP A 23 1.59 -7.10 -1.22
N GLU A 24 2.47 -6.66 -2.12
CA GLU A 24 3.85 -7.15 -2.21
C GLU A 24 4.62 -6.89 -0.91
N ILE A 25 4.58 -5.67 -0.38
CA ILE A 25 5.29 -5.33 0.86
C ILE A 25 4.70 -6.11 2.05
N THR A 26 3.37 -6.21 2.14
CA THR A 26 2.72 -6.94 3.24
C THR A 26 3.08 -8.42 3.21
N THR A 27 3.13 -9.02 2.02
CA THR A 27 3.58 -10.39 1.81
C THR A 27 5.02 -10.57 2.29
N ARG A 28 5.94 -9.70 1.84
CA ARG A 28 7.35 -9.74 2.26
C ARG A 28 7.54 -9.57 3.77
N LEU A 29 6.80 -8.65 4.39
CA LEU A 29 6.83 -8.46 5.83
C LEU A 29 6.37 -9.71 6.58
N GLY A 30 5.33 -10.40 6.08
CA GLY A 30 4.85 -11.66 6.64
C GLY A 30 5.84 -12.82 6.49
N GLU A 31 6.48 -12.94 5.33
CA GLU A 31 7.55 -13.93 5.07
C GLU A 31 8.71 -13.75 6.05
N LEU A 32 9.23 -12.53 6.18
CA LEU A 32 10.36 -12.23 7.06
C LEU A 32 9.99 -12.44 8.54
N ARG A 33 8.77 -12.08 8.96
CA ARG A 33 8.28 -12.38 10.32
C ARG A 33 8.31 -13.87 10.60
N SER A 34 7.77 -14.67 9.68
CA SER A 34 7.71 -16.13 9.82
C SER A 34 9.12 -16.74 9.92
N PHE A 35 10.06 -16.24 9.10
CA PHE A 35 11.47 -16.66 9.15
C PHE A 35 12.12 -16.34 10.50
N ILE A 36 11.94 -15.13 11.01
CA ILE A 36 12.49 -14.72 12.32
C ILE A 36 11.85 -15.53 13.46
N GLU A 37 10.54 -15.76 13.44
CA GLU A 37 9.84 -16.59 14.43
C GLU A 37 10.39 -18.03 14.44
N GLN A 38 10.64 -18.62 13.27
CA GLN A 38 11.29 -19.93 13.15
C GLN A 38 12.73 -19.94 13.66
N LEU A 39 13.49 -18.88 13.41
CA LEU A 39 14.86 -18.75 13.89
C LEU A 39 14.91 -18.68 15.42
N VAL A 40 14.03 -17.86 16.03
CA VAL A 40 13.88 -17.77 17.48
C VAL A 40 13.41 -19.11 18.07
N SER A 41 12.45 -19.77 17.44
CA SER A 41 11.93 -21.07 17.89
C SER A 41 12.91 -22.23 17.73
N SER A 42 13.81 -22.18 16.74
CA SER A 42 14.80 -23.24 16.49
C SER A 42 16.02 -23.17 17.40
N GLY A 43 16.05 -22.20 18.33
CA GLY A 43 17.09 -22.10 19.35
C GLY A 43 18.31 -21.31 18.92
N PHE A 44 18.19 -20.45 17.90
CA PHE A 44 19.27 -19.53 17.48
C PHE A 44 19.79 -18.65 18.63
N VAL A 45 19.01 -18.48 19.70
CA VAL A 45 19.40 -17.63 20.82
C VAL A 45 18.81 -18.20 22.12
N THR A 46 19.67 -18.60 23.04
CA THR A 46 19.37 -19.27 24.32
C THR A 46 19.07 -18.30 25.50
N ASP A 47 19.05 -16.99 25.27
CA ASP A 47 18.99 -15.95 26.33
C ASP A 47 17.78 -15.00 26.22
N GLN A 48 17.56 -14.12 27.23
CA GLN A 48 16.54 -13.05 27.19
C GLN A 48 16.58 -12.18 25.92
N ALA A 49 17.74 -12.08 25.28
CA ALA A 49 17.95 -11.28 24.06
C ALA A 49 17.10 -11.77 22.86
N SER A 50 16.85 -13.08 22.72
CA SER A 50 16.01 -13.65 21.65
C SER A 50 14.57 -13.19 21.72
N VAL A 51 14.05 -13.16 22.95
CA VAL A 51 12.67 -12.82 23.24
C VAL A 51 12.47 -11.33 22.94
N ALA A 52 13.38 -10.49 23.41
CA ALA A 52 13.37 -9.05 23.12
C ALA A 52 13.50 -8.77 21.61
N PHE A 53 14.34 -9.52 20.90
CA PHE A 53 14.47 -9.41 19.45
C PHE A 53 13.18 -9.80 18.73
N GLY A 54 12.58 -10.95 19.08
CA GLY A 54 11.32 -11.39 18.49
C GLY A 54 10.16 -10.44 18.76
N GLU A 55 10.09 -9.85 19.95
CA GLU A 55 9.12 -8.80 20.25
C GLU A 55 9.35 -7.53 19.44
N SER A 56 10.60 -7.05 19.37
CA SER A 56 10.98 -5.88 18.56
C SER A 56 10.64 -6.10 17.08
N TYR A 57 10.89 -7.32 16.56
CA TYR A 57 10.57 -7.66 15.18
C TYR A 57 9.06 -7.69 14.92
N ARG A 58 8.26 -8.25 15.84
CA ARG A 58 6.79 -8.20 15.74
C ARG A 58 6.26 -6.77 15.73
N GLN A 59 6.79 -5.90 16.60
CA GLN A 59 6.41 -4.48 16.63
C GLN A 59 6.80 -3.77 15.33
N PHE A 60 7.99 -4.04 14.80
CA PHE A 60 8.43 -3.52 13.50
C PHE A 60 7.48 -3.96 12.38
N THR A 61 7.20 -5.26 12.25
CA THR A 61 6.31 -5.79 11.22
C THR A 61 4.93 -5.16 11.32
N GLN A 62 4.37 -5.02 12.53
CA GLN A 62 3.07 -4.37 12.73
C GLN A 62 3.09 -2.91 12.27
N GLY A 63 4.05 -2.10 12.73
CA GLY A 63 4.13 -0.68 12.35
C GLY A 63 4.39 -0.49 10.86
N ALA A 64 5.18 -1.38 10.24
CA ALA A 64 5.41 -1.38 8.81
C ALA A 64 4.13 -1.72 8.03
N THR A 65 3.39 -2.75 8.45
CA THR A 65 2.08 -3.11 7.87
C THR A 65 1.09 -1.96 7.97
N ASP A 66 1.00 -1.30 9.13
CA ASP A 66 0.11 -0.15 9.35
C ASP A 66 0.50 1.03 8.45
N THR A 67 1.80 1.27 8.27
CA THR A 67 2.32 2.32 7.39
C THR A 67 1.96 2.05 5.93
N VAL A 68 2.14 0.81 5.45
CA VAL A 68 1.86 0.48 4.05
C VAL A 68 0.37 0.34 3.76
N ALA A 69 -0.47 0.08 4.76
CA ALA A 69 -1.92 0.10 4.60
C ALA A 69 -2.44 1.47 4.13
N ALA A 70 -1.72 2.56 4.42
CA ALA A 70 -2.04 3.90 3.90
C ALA A 70 -1.97 3.98 2.37
N LEU A 71 -1.17 3.13 1.71
CA LEU A 71 -1.09 3.07 0.24
C LEU A 71 -2.43 2.66 -0.39
N THR A 72 -3.20 1.80 0.28
CA THR A 72 -4.54 1.39 -0.17
C THR A 72 -5.49 2.59 -0.19
N SER A 73 -5.49 3.39 0.88
CA SER A 73 -6.31 4.61 0.95
C SER A 73 -5.92 5.63 -0.13
N LEU A 74 -4.62 5.78 -0.41
CA LEU A 74 -4.14 6.63 -1.50
C LEU A 74 -4.59 6.10 -2.88
N GLY A 75 -4.57 4.78 -3.07
CA GLY A 75 -5.09 4.15 -4.28
C GLY A 75 -6.59 4.37 -4.46
N GLU A 76 -7.38 4.22 -3.41
CA GLU A 76 -8.82 4.52 -3.41
C GLU A 76 -9.12 5.97 -3.75
N TYR A 77 -8.37 6.90 -3.15
CA TYR A 77 -8.47 8.33 -3.48
C TYR A 77 -8.24 8.60 -4.97
N LEU A 78 -7.19 8.01 -5.57
CA LEU A 78 -6.91 8.17 -6.99
C LEU A 78 -8.03 7.61 -7.89
N ARG A 79 -8.64 6.47 -7.51
CA ARG A 79 -9.80 5.92 -8.23
C ARG A 79 -11.01 6.83 -8.15
N ALA A 80 -11.30 7.37 -6.96
CA ALA A 80 -12.41 8.28 -6.74
C ALA A 80 -12.23 9.60 -7.50
N ALA A 81 -11.02 10.15 -7.50
CA ALA A 81 -10.67 11.35 -8.25
C ALA A 81 -10.87 11.12 -9.77
N ALA A 82 -10.37 10.00 -10.30
CA ALA A 82 -10.54 9.66 -11.72
C ALA A 82 -12.02 9.57 -12.13
N ALA A 83 -12.84 8.89 -11.32
CA ALA A 83 -14.27 8.76 -11.60
C ALA A 83 -15.02 10.09 -11.54
N THR A 84 -14.70 10.94 -10.55
CA THR A 84 -15.35 12.25 -10.38
C THR A 84 -15.03 13.18 -11.54
N LEU A 85 -13.77 13.22 -11.97
CA LEU A 85 -13.35 14.08 -13.07
C LEU A 85 -13.92 13.60 -14.42
N GLU A 86 -13.98 12.29 -14.65
CA GLU A 86 -14.58 11.71 -15.86
C GLU A 86 -16.08 12.05 -15.96
N ASP A 87 -16.82 11.96 -14.86
CA ASP A 87 -18.24 12.32 -14.82
C ASP A 87 -18.46 13.82 -15.06
N ALA A 88 -17.65 14.67 -14.42
CA ALA A 88 -17.70 16.12 -14.64
C ALA A 88 -17.47 16.49 -16.11
N ASP A 89 -16.47 15.89 -16.76
CA ASP A 89 -16.18 16.12 -18.18
C ASP A 89 -17.32 15.64 -19.08
N ALA A 90 -17.92 14.49 -18.78
CA ALA A 90 -19.08 13.98 -19.51
C ALA A 90 -20.28 14.94 -19.43
N GLN A 91 -20.54 15.52 -18.24
CA GLN A 91 -21.60 16.50 -18.05
C GLN A 91 -21.35 17.80 -18.82
N LEU A 92 -20.12 18.33 -18.78
CA LEU A 92 -19.73 19.52 -19.54
C LEU A 92 -19.89 19.31 -21.06
N ALA A 93 -19.45 18.14 -21.56
CA ALA A 93 -19.59 17.77 -22.96
C ALA A 93 -21.05 17.56 -23.40
N ALA A 94 -21.94 17.16 -22.49
CA ALA A 94 -23.37 17.09 -22.75
C ALA A 94 -24.02 18.49 -22.77
N GLY A 95 -23.59 19.40 -21.90
CA GLY A 95 -24.05 20.78 -21.84
C GLY A 95 -23.72 21.59 -23.10
N LEU A 96 -22.53 21.40 -23.67
CA LEU A 96 -22.09 22.07 -24.90
C LEU A 96 -22.78 21.55 -26.19
N ARG A 97 -23.40 20.37 -26.14
CA ARG A 97 -24.13 19.78 -27.28
C ARG A 97 -25.60 20.19 -27.36
N ARG A 98 -26.09 20.96 -26.39
CA ARG A 98 -27.44 21.55 -26.38
C ARG A 98 -27.40 22.99 -26.87
#